data_AF-A0A7W5VJR7-F1
#
_entry.id   AF-A0A7W5VJR7-F1
#
_cell.length_a   1.000
_cell.length_b   1.000
_cell.length_c   1.000
_cell.angle_alpha   90.00
_cell.angle_beta   90.00
_cell.angle_gamma   90.00
#
_symmetry.space_group_name_H-M   'P 1'
#
loop_
_entity.id
_entity.type
_entity.pdbx_description
1 polymer ?
#
loop_
_entity_poly.entity_id
_entity_poly.type
_entity_poly.pdbx_seq_one_letter_code
_entity_poly.pdbx_strand_id
1 'polypeptide(L)'
;MFHVDKGAAVIDRTKYGDFRARDYHKMIARMWASFRRHHPGTTLTILTDTDSRFKLPGATIWRREMDVDRIMYERMVWQRDALTRLDSKHPVFLLDSDMLCLRSFGHLFEQKTGNFDLALTFRRSHNSPINGGLLIVNSGGEARKRVLSMMSQMIDNYTSMSEEEKTWFGDQLALRDLVGLHHSKMRNRQVVETRAGHVLLLDCEQYNFTPKLSDHDILKPAPKCRLYHFKGNLKHYMEPYFTVASAIPFRPSSFLAYPFLPWAFFKIWRLERIRHAESQRGEQQPENTRSIATERNAPKEGEQIRIEIKKLSDELRARNLTYCGYDKLAILHDCIVDVERNKLEGRFIEAGVALGGSAIFMCHYKSRDRPLDLYDVYDQIPAPGPEDGVDAHDRYAQIESGQSQGLGQDEYYGYLGDTKQLVADNLKAFGFLASEHNINFIKGLFQDTMTLTEPVAVAHVDGDWYDSVKTCIDRIAPHIVKGGYIIFDDYSSYSGCRKAVDQWLAQSPEFEPVMIKRSIAVQRKR
;
A
#
# COMPACT_ATOMS: atom_id res chain seq x y z
N MET A 1 -19.00 -8.01 -13.62
CA MET A 1 -18.38 -7.73 -12.30
C MET A 1 -18.31 -9.03 -11.52
N PHE A 2 -17.24 -9.22 -10.74
CA PHE A 2 -17.00 -10.41 -9.94
C PHE A 2 -17.15 -10.07 -8.45
N HIS A 3 -17.88 -10.89 -7.68
CA HIS A 3 -18.16 -10.65 -6.27
C HIS A 3 -18.36 -11.96 -5.50
N VAL A 4 -17.82 -12.06 -4.28
CA VAL A 4 -17.94 -13.23 -3.40
C VAL A 4 -18.17 -12.77 -1.97
N ASP A 5 -19.16 -13.34 -1.26
CA ASP A 5 -19.50 -12.96 0.12
C ASP A 5 -18.58 -13.61 1.19
N LYS A 6 -17.69 -14.54 0.81
CA LYS A 6 -16.73 -15.27 1.69
C LYS A 6 -17.36 -15.94 2.93
N GLY A 7 -18.68 -16.16 2.95
CA GLY A 7 -19.39 -16.80 4.08
C GLY A 7 -19.37 -16.03 5.41
N ALA A 8 -18.76 -14.84 5.49
CA ALA A 8 -18.57 -14.09 6.73
C ALA A 8 -19.71 -13.08 7.00
N ALA A 9 -20.23 -13.04 8.24
CA ALA A 9 -21.24 -12.06 8.65
C ALA A 9 -20.75 -10.60 8.60
N VAL A 10 -19.42 -10.42 8.74
CA VAL A 10 -18.69 -9.15 8.58
C VAL A 10 -17.53 -9.43 7.63
N ILE A 11 -17.49 -8.71 6.51
CA ILE A 11 -16.49 -8.89 5.44
C ILE A 11 -15.26 -8.04 5.71
N ASP A 12 -15.44 -6.76 6.11
CA ASP A 12 -14.34 -5.89 6.54
C ASP A 12 -14.68 -5.23 7.88
N ARG A 13 -13.76 -5.27 8.84
CA ARG A 13 -13.88 -4.43 10.06
C ARG A 13 -13.18 -3.12 9.81
N THR A 14 -13.92 -2.01 9.90
CA THR A 14 -13.35 -0.67 9.73
C THR A 14 -13.72 0.24 10.89
N LYS A 15 -12.96 1.32 11.05
CA LYS A 15 -13.25 2.38 12.04
C LYS A 15 -14.57 3.12 11.81
N TYR A 16 -15.12 3.04 10.60
CA TYR A 16 -16.42 3.62 10.23
C TYR A 16 -17.58 2.65 10.48
N GLY A 17 -17.29 1.46 11.01
CA GLY A 17 -18.21 0.36 11.30
C GLY A 17 -17.92 -0.88 10.46
N ASP A 18 -18.45 -2.02 10.89
CA ASP A 18 -18.36 -3.29 10.16
C ASP A 18 -19.00 -3.18 8.76
N PHE A 19 -18.23 -3.49 7.73
CA PHE A 19 -18.71 -3.67 6.37
C PHE A 19 -19.21 -5.09 6.18
N ARG A 20 -20.52 -5.24 5.91
CA ARG A 20 -21.17 -6.56 5.79
C ARG A 20 -21.47 -6.87 4.33
N ALA A 21 -21.82 -8.13 4.04
CA ALA A 21 -22.26 -8.57 2.70
C ALA A 21 -23.33 -7.64 2.09
N ARG A 22 -24.36 -7.30 2.87
CA ARG A 22 -25.44 -6.39 2.43
C ARG A 22 -24.94 -5.00 1.99
N ASP A 23 -23.82 -4.53 2.54
CA ASP A 23 -23.27 -3.22 2.22
C ASP A 23 -22.51 -3.27 0.88
N TYR A 24 -21.79 -4.36 0.62
CA TYR A 24 -21.25 -4.67 -0.71
C TYR A 24 -22.36 -4.80 -1.76
N HIS A 25 -23.47 -5.43 -1.40
CA HIS A 25 -24.58 -5.59 -2.33
C HIS A 25 -25.18 -4.24 -2.74
N LYS A 26 -25.28 -3.30 -1.79
CA LYS A 26 -25.67 -1.91 -2.07
C LYS A 26 -24.64 -1.20 -2.94
N MET A 27 -23.35 -1.37 -2.69
CA MET A 27 -22.29 -0.77 -3.52
C MET A 27 -22.41 -1.21 -4.97
N ILE A 28 -22.58 -2.51 -5.21
CA ILE A 28 -22.81 -3.07 -6.55
C ILE A 28 -24.01 -2.40 -7.24
N ALA A 29 -25.11 -2.22 -6.51
CA ALA A 29 -26.28 -1.53 -7.04
C ALA A 29 -25.99 -0.06 -7.37
N ARG A 30 -25.20 0.65 -6.55
CA ARG A 30 -24.78 2.05 -6.82
C ARG A 30 -23.81 2.15 -8.00
N MET A 31 -22.85 1.24 -8.09
CA MET A 31 -21.96 1.09 -9.24
C MET A 31 -22.80 0.98 -10.51
N TRP A 32 -23.71 0.01 -10.60
CA TRP A 32 -24.50 -0.17 -11.81
C TRP A 32 -25.42 1.02 -12.13
N ALA A 33 -26.07 1.60 -11.12
CA ALA A 33 -26.88 2.80 -11.29
C ALA A 33 -26.07 3.98 -11.85
N SER A 34 -24.83 4.18 -11.37
CA SER A 34 -23.94 5.21 -11.88
C SER A 34 -23.57 5.01 -13.35
N PHE A 35 -23.29 3.77 -13.77
CA PHE A 35 -23.04 3.45 -15.17
C PHE A 35 -24.28 3.70 -16.04
N ARG A 36 -25.48 3.30 -15.60
CA ARG A 36 -26.72 3.52 -16.36
C ARG A 36 -27.06 5.00 -16.56
N ARG A 37 -26.62 5.89 -15.65
CA ARG A 37 -26.78 7.34 -15.79
C ARG A 37 -26.02 7.91 -16.99
N HIS A 38 -24.81 7.40 -17.25
CA HIS A 38 -23.96 7.87 -18.34
C HIS A 38 -24.04 7.00 -19.60
N HIS A 39 -24.52 5.78 -19.46
CA HIS A 39 -24.68 4.79 -20.51
C HIS A 39 -26.06 4.11 -20.38
N PRO A 40 -27.14 4.78 -20.84
CA PRO A 40 -28.46 4.18 -20.86
C PRO A 40 -28.45 2.89 -21.70
N GLY A 41 -28.99 1.80 -21.16
CA GLY A 41 -29.00 0.48 -21.83
C GLY A 41 -27.92 -0.48 -21.36
N THR A 42 -26.97 -0.05 -20.52
CA THR A 42 -25.97 -0.96 -19.93
C THR A 42 -26.62 -2.07 -19.10
N THR A 43 -26.33 -3.32 -19.46
CA THR A 43 -26.67 -4.52 -18.69
C THR A 43 -25.60 -4.81 -17.64
N LEU A 44 -25.93 -5.62 -16.63
CA LEU A 44 -24.98 -6.07 -15.62
C LEU A 44 -25.02 -7.60 -15.53
N THR A 45 -23.85 -8.20 -15.71
CA THR A 45 -23.62 -9.61 -15.35
C THR A 45 -22.73 -9.67 -14.12
N ILE A 46 -23.19 -10.43 -13.13
CA ILE A 46 -22.52 -10.65 -11.85
C ILE A 46 -22.04 -12.09 -11.83
N LEU A 47 -20.74 -12.25 -11.60
CA LEU A 47 -20.07 -13.53 -11.43
C LEU A 47 -19.88 -13.71 -9.91
N THR A 48 -20.58 -14.69 -9.30
CA THR A 48 -20.53 -14.92 -7.85
C THR A 48 -20.56 -16.39 -7.45
N ASP A 49 -19.95 -16.76 -6.33
CA ASP A 49 -19.95 -18.14 -5.85
C ASP A 49 -21.37 -18.69 -5.58
N THR A 50 -21.49 -20.02 -5.45
CA THR A 50 -22.77 -20.69 -5.18
C THR A 50 -23.39 -20.32 -3.83
N ASP A 51 -22.58 -19.90 -2.85
CA ASP A 51 -23.05 -19.61 -1.49
C ASP A 51 -23.55 -18.16 -1.34
N SER A 52 -23.06 -17.24 -2.17
CA SER A 52 -23.48 -15.84 -2.19
C SER A 52 -24.98 -15.69 -2.48
N ARG A 53 -25.72 -15.26 -1.46
CA ARG A 53 -27.18 -15.01 -1.50
C ARG A 53 -27.51 -13.63 -2.06
N PHE A 54 -26.86 -13.26 -3.15
CA PHE A 54 -27.01 -11.96 -3.81
C PHE A 54 -28.26 -11.91 -4.71
N LYS A 55 -29.00 -10.79 -4.65
CA LYS A 55 -30.10 -10.47 -5.58
C LYS A 55 -30.07 -8.99 -5.97
N LEU A 56 -30.11 -8.71 -7.27
CA LEU A 56 -30.26 -7.36 -7.82
C LEU A 56 -31.20 -7.41 -9.03
N PRO A 57 -32.42 -6.85 -8.94
CA PRO A 57 -33.39 -6.88 -10.04
C PRO A 57 -32.82 -6.33 -11.35
N GLY A 58 -32.99 -7.07 -12.44
CA GLY A 58 -32.51 -6.71 -13.78
C GLY A 58 -31.03 -7.02 -14.06
N ALA A 59 -30.26 -7.47 -13.06
CA ALA A 59 -28.92 -8.00 -13.28
C ALA A 59 -28.98 -9.50 -13.57
N THR A 60 -28.14 -9.96 -14.50
CA THR A 60 -27.90 -11.38 -14.75
C THR A 60 -26.90 -11.90 -13.72
N ILE A 61 -27.21 -13.00 -13.04
CA ILE A 61 -26.32 -13.58 -12.03
C ILE A 61 -25.90 -14.97 -12.50
N TRP A 62 -24.59 -15.14 -12.70
CA TRP A 62 -23.98 -16.43 -12.98
C TRP A 62 -23.29 -16.94 -11.72
N ARG A 63 -23.51 -18.22 -11.42
CA ARG A 63 -22.95 -18.89 -10.25
C ARG A 63 -22.07 -20.06 -10.67
N ARG A 64 -20.99 -20.26 -9.92
CA ARG A 64 -20.16 -21.46 -10.00
C ARG A 64 -19.52 -21.75 -8.65
N GLU A 65 -19.12 -22.99 -8.45
CA GLU A 65 -18.25 -23.36 -7.33
C GLU A 65 -16.86 -22.76 -7.54
N MET A 66 -16.21 -22.30 -6.48
CA MET A 66 -14.96 -21.55 -6.54
C MET A 66 -14.05 -21.89 -5.38
N ASP A 67 -12.74 -21.89 -5.65
CA ASP A 67 -11.72 -21.94 -4.62
C ASP A 67 -11.57 -20.56 -3.94
N VAL A 68 -12.02 -20.47 -2.69
CA VAL A 68 -11.97 -19.24 -1.88
C VAL A 68 -10.56 -18.84 -1.44
N ASP A 69 -9.59 -19.77 -1.50
CA ASP A 69 -8.19 -19.49 -1.19
C ASP A 69 -7.46 -18.93 -2.42
N ARG A 70 -8.04 -19.10 -3.62
CA ARG A 70 -7.47 -18.64 -4.90
C ARG A 70 -8.37 -17.63 -5.63
N ILE A 71 -9.02 -16.73 -4.90
CA ILE A 71 -10.03 -15.80 -5.44
C ILE A 71 -9.53 -14.94 -6.62
N MET A 72 -8.27 -14.49 -6.62
CA MET A 72 -7.73 -13.71 -7.75
C MET A 72 -7.59 -14.56 -9.01
N TYR A 73 -7.09 -15.80 -8.89
CA TYR A 73 -7.07 -16.78 -9.98
C TYR A 73 -8.48 -17.06 -10.51
N GLU A 74 -9.42 -17.35 -9.61
CA GLU A 74 -10.82 -17.61 -9.94
C GLU A 74 -11.45 -16.43 -10.67
N ARG A 75 -11.20 -15.19 -10.22
CA ARG A 75 -11.64 -13.97 -10.89
C ARG A 75 -11.16 -13.92 -12.33
N MET A 76 -9.88 -14.13 -12.59
CA MET A 76 -9.30 -14.05 -13.93
C MET A 76 -9.90 -15.10 -14.87
N VAL A 77 -9.92 -16.36 -14.43
CA VAL A 77 -10.50 -17.48 -15.17
C VAL A 77 -11.97 -17.20 -15.48
N TRP A 78 -12.73 -16.78 -14.47
CA TRP A 78 -14.16 -16.59 -14.68
C TRP A 78 -14.50 -15.40 -15.57
N GLN A 79 -13.77 -14.30 -15.42
CA GLN A 79 -13.96 -13.15 -16.29
C GLN A 79 -13.67 -13.53 -17.73
N ARG A 80 -12.59 -14.29 -18.01
CA ARG A 80 -12.30 -14.82 -19.35
C ARG A 80 -13.44 -15.71 -19.86
N ASP A 81 -13.86 -16.70 -19.09
CA ASP A 81 -14.91 -17.63 -19.49
C ASP A 81 -16.24 -16.92 -19.74
N ALA A 82 -16.54 -15.88 -18.95
CA ALA A 82 -17.72 -15.06 -19.15
C ALA A 82 -17.71 -14.34 -20.50
N LEU A 83 -16.54 -13.85 -20.94
CA LEU A 83 -16.40 -13.21 -22.26
C LEU A 83 -16.68 -14.15 -23.43
N THR A 84 -16.54 -15.47 -23.25
CA THR A 84 -16.90 -16.46 -24.31
C THR A 84 -18.41 -16.58 -24.51
N ARG A 85 -19.20 -16.22 -23.50
CA ARG A 85 -20.66 -16.35 -23.48
C ARG A 85 -21.38 -15.05 -23.79
N LEU A 86 -20.75 -13.92 -23.49
CA LEU A 86 -21.28 -12.59 -23.79
C LEU A 86 -21.14 -12.28 -25.28
N ASP A 87 -22.10 -11.54 -25.84
CA ASP A 87 -21.98 -11.07 -27.21
C ASP A 87 -20.81 -10.09 -27.36
N SER A 88 -20.38 -9.90 -28.61
CA SER A 88 -19.31 -8.96 -28.96
C SER A 88 -19.85 -7.73 -29.68
N LYS A 89 -21.16 -7.46 -29.70
CA LYS A 89 -21.72 -6.29 -30.39
C LYS A 89 -21.43 -5.01 -29.62
N HIS A 90 -21.30 -5.11 -28.30
CA HIS A 90 -21.05 -3.99 -27.42
C HIS A 90 -19.75 -4.18 -26.61
N PRO A 91 -19.08 -3.08 -26.21
CA PRO A 91 -17.94 -3.15 -25.31
C PRO A 91 -18.33 -3.75 -23.96
N VAL A 92 -17.40 -4.49 -23.34
CA VAL A 92 -17.61 -5.12 -22.03
C VAL A 92 -16.65 -4.54 -21.00
N PHE A 93 -17.18 -4.15 -19.85
CA PHE A 93 -16.42 -3.59 -18.74
C PHE A 93 -16.31 -4.65 -17.64
N LEU A 94 -15.07 -5.03 -17.31
CA LEU A 94 -14.75 -5.86 -16.15
C LEU A 94 -14.31 -4.90 -15.03
N LEU A 95 -15.03 -4.94 -13.91
CA LEU A 95 -15.00 -3.89 -12.90
C LEU A 95 -14.96 -4.49 -11.50
N ASP A 96 -14.24 -3.81 -10.61
CA ASP A 96 -14.41 -3.97 -9.16
C ASP A 96 -15.76 -3.40 -8.70
N SER A 97 -16.30 -3.93 -7.61
CA SER A 97 -17.63 -3.54 -7.08
C SER A 97 -17.67 -2.16 -6.42
N ASP A 98 -16.50 -1.58 -6.10
CA ASP A 98 -16.31 -0.35 -5.32
C ASP A 98 -15.99 0.87 -6.18
N MET A 99 -16.56 0.91 -7.40
CA MET A 99 -16.36 1.97 -8.37
C MET A 99 -17.66 2.72 -8.71
N LEU A 100 -17.57 4.05 -8.92
CA LEU A 100 -18.67 4.88 -9.43
C LEU A 100 -18.29 5.58 -10.74
N CYS A 101 -19.14 5.40 -11.75
CA CYS A 101 -19.04 6.11 -13.03
C CYS A 101 -19.59 7.53 -12.89
N LEU A 102 -18.74 8.51 -13.16
CA LEU A 102 -19.04 9.94 -13.03
C LEU A 102 -19.28 10.61 -14.39
N ARG A 103 -18.81 10.00 -15.48
CA ARG A 103 -18.86 10.54 -16.84
C ARG A 103 -18.88 9.42 -17.88
N SER A 104 -19.38 9.74 -19.08
CA SER A 104 -19.40 8.80 -20.20
C SER A 104 -18.00 8.35 -20.63
N PHE A 105 -17.88 7.11 -21.09
CA PHE A 105 -16.71 6.52 -21.74
C PHE A 105 -16.80 6.51 -23.28
N GLY A 106 -17.85 7.11 -23.87
CA GLY A 106 -18.13 7.03 -25.30
C GLY A 106 -16.95 7.49 -26.18
N HIS A 107 -16.17 8.47 -25.71
CA HIS A 107 -15.01 9.00 -26.40
C HIS A 107 -13.87 7.98 -26.60
N LEU A 108 -13.87 6.85 -25.87
CA LEU A 108 -12.90 5.77 -26.10
C LEU A 108 -13.18 5.00 -27.39
N PHE A 109 -14.42 5.02 -27.87
CA PHE A 109 -14.88 4.22 -29.00
C PHE A 109 -15.06 5.04 -30.29
N GLU A 110 -14.58 6.29 -30.30
CA GLU A 110 -14.56 7.15 -31.49
C GLU A 110 -13.42 6.74 -32.43
N GLN A 111 -13.51 7.04 -33.73
CA GLN A 111 -12.59 6.52 -34.76
C GLN A 111 -11.09 6.75 -34.49
N LYS A 112 -10.73 7.82 -33.75
CA LYS A 112 -9.32 8.14 -33.42
C LYS A 112 -8.77 7.37 -32.22
N THR A 113 -9.64 6.89 -31.33
CA THR A 113 -9.28 6.28 -30.03
C THR A 113 -9.70 4.81 -29.96
N GLY A 114 -10.65 4.38 -30.79
CA GLY A 114 -11.25 3.04 -30.80
C GLY A 114 -10.41 1.94 -31.43
N ASN A 115 -9.15 2.21 -31.82
CA ASN A 115 -8.24 1.19 -32.34
C ASN A 115 -7.50 0.47 -31.20
N PHE A 116 -8.26 -0.22 -30.34
CA PHE A 116 -7.73 -1.08 -29.28
C PHE A 116 -8.59 -2.33 -29.09
N ASP A 117 -8.01 -3.39 -28.55
CA ASP A 117 -8.70 -4.63 -28.22
C ASP A 117 -9.08 -4.64 -26.72
N LEU A 118 -8.12 -4.29 -25.86
CA LEU A 118 -8.25 -4.23 -24.40
C LEU A 118 -7.80 -2.86 -23.88
N ALA A 119 -8.50 -2.25 -22.93
CA ALA A 119 -8.01 -1.09 -22.19
C ALA A 119 -7.72 -1.47 -20.74
N LEU A 120 -6.58 -1.01 -20.24
CA LEU A 120 -6.10 -1.21 -18.87
C LEU A 120 -5.86 0.14 -18.20
N THR A 121 -6.01 0.19 -16.88
CA THR A 121 -5.69 1.42 -16.14
C THR A 121 -4.24 1.42 -15.68
N PHE A 122 -3.57 2.56 -15.88
CA PHE A 122 -2.14 2.76 -15.73
C PHE A 122 -1.84 3.94 -14.79
N ARG A 123 -0.88 3.76 -13.88
CA ARG A 123 -0.40 4.73 -12.90
C ARG A 123 0.95 5.27 -13.35
N ARG A 124 0.99 6.53 -13.77
CA ARG A 124 2.23 7.16 -14.30
C ARG A 124 3.38 7.19 -13.30
N SER A 125 3.11 7.29 -12.00
CA SER A 125 4.09 7.53 -10.94
C SER A 125 4.24 6.38 -9.95
N HIS A 126 3.90 5.14 -10.33
CA HIS A 126 3.87 4.01 -9.40
C HIS A 126 4.57 2.75 -9.93
N ASN A 127 5.30 2.04 -9.05
CA ASN A 127 6.08 0.83 -9.38
C ASN A 127 5.21 -0.40 -9.70
N SER A 128 3.93 -0.36 -9.30
CA SER A 128 2.89 -1.26 -9.81
C SER A 128 2.03 -0.48 -10.82
N PRO A 129 2.47 -0.39 -12.09
CA PRO A 129 1.94 0.57 -13.04
C PRO A 129 0.53 0.22 -13.48
N ILE A 130 0.16 -1.05 -13.57
CA ILE A 130 -1.17 -1.46 -14.01
C ILE A 130 -2.07 -1.70 -12.80
N ASN A 131 -3.30 -1.18 -12.85
CA ASN A 131 -4.34 -1.50 -11.88
C ASN A 131 -5.47 -2.32 -12.53
N GLY A 132 -5.75 -3.49 -11.96
CA GLY A 132 -6.73 -4.47 -12.46
C GLY A 132 -8.19 -4.17 -12.13
N GLY A 133 -8.49 -3.02 -11.51
CA GLY A 133 -9.85 -2.69 -11.09
C GLY A 133 -10.80 -2.35 -12.24
N LEU A 134 -10.26 -1.94 -13.40
CA LEU A 134 -11.02 -1.67 -14.62
C LEU A 134 -10.27 -2.28 -15.81
N LEU A 135 -10.94 -3.20 -16.52
CA LEU A 135 -10.56 -3.64 -17.85
C LEU A 135 -11.73 -3.36 -18.81
N ILE A 136 -11.44 -2.81 -19.98
CA ILE A 136 -12.46 -2.56 -21.01
C ILE A 136 -12.13 -3.38 -22.24
N VAL A 137 -13.04 -4.25 -22.64
CA VAL A 137 -12.93 -5.03 -23.87
C VAL A 137 -13.74 -4.32 -24.94
N ASN A 138 -13.10 -4.02 -26.07
CA ASN A 138 -13.77 -3.35 -27.19
C ASN A 138 -14.83 -4.27 -27.84
N SER A 139 -15.73 -3.68 -28.63
CA SER A 139 -16.68 -4.45 -29.44
C SER A 139 -15.99 -5.08 -30.66
N GLY A 140 -16.65 -6.07 -31.26
CA GLY A 140 -16.18 -6.82 -32.41
C GLY A 140 -15.68 -8.22 -32.07
N GLY A 141 -15.95 -9.17 -32.96
CA GLY A 141 -15.55 -10.57 -32.78
C GLY A 141 -14.03 -10.77 -32.75
N GLU A 142 -13.29 -10.00 -33.55
CA GLU A 142 -11.82 -10.09 -33.58
C GLU A 142 -11.18 -9.52 -32.32
N ALA A 143 -11.63 -8.35 -31.85
CA ALA A 143 -11.20 -7.79 -30.57
C ALA A 143 -11.49 -8.78 -29.44
N ARG A 144 -12.69 -9.40 -29.42
CA ARG A 144 -13.04 -10.44 -28.44
C ARG A 144 -12.07 -11.62 -28.47
N LYS A 145 -11.75 -12.18 -29.65
CA LYS A 145 -10.81 -13.30 -29.78
C LYS A 145 -9.43 -12.94 -29.25
N ARG A 146 -8.92 -11.75 -29.61
CA ARG A 146 -7.62 -11.26 -29.13
C ARG A 146 -7.60 -11.10 -27.62
N VAL A 147 -8.65 -10.53 -27.02
CA VAL A 147 -8.75 -10.39 -25.57
C VAL A 147 -8.86 -11.74 -24.87
N LEU A 148 -9.58 -12.72 -25.41
CA LEU A 148 -9.61 -14.08 -24.85
C LEU A 148 -8.20 -14.72 -24.85
N SER A 149 -7.42 -14.49 -25.90
CA SER A 149 -6.01 -14.89 -25.97
C SER A 149 -5.17 -14.18 -24.92
N MET A 150 -5.27 -12.85 -24.82
CA MET A 150 -4.58 -12.03 -23.80
C MET A 150 -4.91 -12.47 -22.38
N MET A 151 -6.18 -12.72 -22.06
CA MET A 151 -6.59 -13.18 -20.74
C MET A 151 -6.11 -14.60 -20.43
N SER A 152 -5.99 -15.46 -21.46
CA SER A 152 -5.38 -16.79 -21.28
C SER A 152 -3.89 -16.66 -20.97
N GLN A 153 -3.17 -15.82 -21.72
CA GLN A 153 -1.77 -15.51 -21.44
C GLN A 153 -1.58 -14.89 -20.04
N MET A 154 -2.49 -14.01 -19.61
CA MET A 154 -2.49 -13.46 -18.25
C MET A 154 -2.65 -14.54 -17.19
N ILE A 155 -3.55 -15.51 -17.41
CA ILE A 155 -3.73 -16.64 -16.49
C ILE A 155 -2.48 -17.52 -16.48
N ASP A 156 -1.87 -17.78 -17.63
CA ASP A 156 -0.64 -18.58 -17.73
C ASP A 156 0.50 -17.89 -16.98
N ASN A 157 0.72 -16.59 -17.21
CA ASN A 157 1.69 -15.77 -16.49
C ASN A 157 1.46 -15.84 -14.97
N TYR A 158 0.21 -15.72 -14.53
CA TYR A 158 -0.12 -15.82 -13.10
C TYR A 158 0.13 -17.22 -12.54
N THR A 159 -0.14 -18.29 -13.30
CA THR A 159 0.12 -19.66 -12.84
C THR A 159 1.60 -19.99 -12.73
N SER A 160 2.43 -19.40 -13.59
CA SER A 160 3.88 -19.57 -13.57
C SER A 160 4.60 -18.75 -12.50
N MET A 161 3.90 -17.81 -11.85
CA MET A 161 4.45 -17.04 -10.73
C MET A 161 4.73 -17.92 -9.51
N SER A 162 5.65 -17.47 -8.67
CA SER A 162 5.85 -18.05 -7.33
C SER A 162 4.60 -17.88 -6.46
N GLU A 163 4.44 -18.69 -5.42
CA GLU A 163 3.30 -18.57 -4.49
C GLU A 163 3.28 -17.21 -3.76
N GLU A 164 4.44 -16.56 -3.59
CA GLU A 164 4.58 -15.23 -3.00
C GLU A 164 4.05 -14.11 -3.92
N GLU A 165 4.20 -14.28 -5.23
CA GLU A 165 3.69 -13.36 -6.25
C GLU A 165 2.18 -13.56 -6.50
N LYS A 166 1.65 -14.76 -6.25
CA LYS A 166 0.21 -15.10 -6.39
C LYS A 166 -0.69 -14.47 -5.32
N THR A 167 -0.18 -13.57 -4.50
CA THR A 167 -0.94 -12.79 -3.50
C THR A 167 -1.97 -11.86 -4.16
N TRP A 168 -2.65 -11.02 -3.36
CA TRP A 168 -3.77 -10.17 -3.81
C TRP A 168 -3.47 -9.23 -5.00
N PHE A 169 -2.19 -8.99 -5.31
CA PHE A 169 -1.75 -8.14 -6.43
C PHE A 169 -1.19 -8.91 -7.63
N GLY A 170 -1.18 -10.25 -7.59
CA GLY A 170 -0.59 -11.05 -8.67
C GLY A 170 -1.31 -10.88 -10.03
N ASP A 171 -2.60 -10.53 -10.02
CA ASP A 171 -3.34 -10.18 -11.24
C ASP A 171 -2.75 -8.94 -11.94
N GLN A 172 -2.30 -7.95 -11.17
CA GLN A 172 -1.66 -6.73 -11.67
C GLN A 172 -0.27 -7.01 -12.23
N LEU A 173 0.47 -7.94 -11.62
CA LEU A 173 1.75 -8.42 -12.16
C LEU A 173 1.53 -9.13 -13.50
N ALA A 174 0.50 -9.99 -13.58
CA ALA A 174 0.21 -10.73 -14.80
C ALA A 174 -0.23 -9.80 -15.94
N LEU A 175 -0.98 -8.73 -15.63
CA LEU A 175 -1.32 -7.68 -16.59
C LEU A 175 -0.12 -6.86 -17.03
N ARG A 176 0.81 -6.53 -16.12
CA ARG A 176 2.08 -5.86 -16.48
C ARG A 176 2.85 -6.71 -17.48
N ASP A 177 2.97 -8.00 -17.22
CA ASP A 177 3.74 -8.92 -18.05
C ASP A 177 3.07 -9.17 -19.41
N LEU A 178 1.72 -9.14 -19.45
CA LEU A 178 0.95 -9.14 -20.70
C LEU A 178 1.26 -7.92 -21.56
N VAL A 179 1.35 -6.72 -20.97
CA VAL A 179 1.71 -5.50 -21.72
C VAL A 179 3.16 -5.59 -22.23
N GLY A 180 4.04 -6.25 -21.46
CA GLY A 180 5.39 -6.60 -21.91
C GLY A 180 6.30 -5.39 -22.18
N LEU A 181 5.91 -4.21 -21.70
CA LEU A 181 6.72 -2.99 -21.77
C LEU A 181 7.11 -2.53 -20.37
N HIS A 182 8.33 -2.01 -20.27
CA HIS A 182 8.77 -1.30 -19.08
C HIS A 182 7.90 -0.06 -18.80
N HIS A 183 7.71 0.27 -17.53
CA HIS A 183 6.87 1.39 -17.07
C HIS A 183 7.20 2.71 -17.76
N SER A 184 8.48 3.05 -17.88
CA SER A 184 8.94 4.27 -18.57
C SER A 184 8.50 4.36 -20.03
N LYS A 185 8.45 3.23 -20.74
CA LYS A 185 7.98 3.16 -22.14
C LYS A 185 6.45 3.27 -22.23
N MET A 186 5.73 2.81 -21.22
CA MET A 186 4.27 2.95 -21.13
C MET A 186 3.83 4.40 -20.92
N ARG A 187 4.59 5.21 -20.15
CA ARG A 187 4.24 6.62 -19.83
C ARG A 187 3.98 7.50 -21.06
N ASN A 188 4.68 7.23 -22.16
CA ASN A 188 4.62 8.02 -23.38
C ASN A 188 3.74 7.38 -24.48
N ARG A 189 3.07 6.26 -24.18
CA ARG A 189 2.24 5.53 -25.13
C ARG A 189 0.78 5.56 -24.69
N GLN A 190 -0.08 5.91 -25.62
CA GLN A 190 -1.52 5.77 -25.43
C GLN A 190 -1.96 4.32 -25.71
N VAL A 191 -1.45 3.71 -26.78
CA VAL A 191 -1.73 2.32 -27.15
C VAL A 191 -0.42 1.54 -27.24
N VAL A 192 -0.42 0.33 -26.71
CA VAL A 192 0.68 -0.63 -26.77
C VAL A 192 0.28 -1.76 -27.69
N GLU A 193 1.04 -1.97 -28.75
CA GLU A 193 0.93 -3.16 -29.58
C GLU A 193 1.70 -4.30 -28.93
N THR A 194 0.98 -5.37 -28.61
CA THR A 194 1.52 -6.62 -28.05
C THR A 194 1.43 -7.71 -29.12
N ARG A 195 2.11 -8.83 -28.90
CA ARG A 195 1.96 -10.02 -29.77
C ARG A 195 0.52 -10.53 -29.85
N ALA A 196 -0.30 -10.26 -28.83
CA ALA A 196 -1.68 -10.72 -28.73
C ALA A 196 -2.72 -9.70 -29.24
N GLY A 197 -2.32 -8.45 -29.51
CA GLY A 197 -3.21 -7.36 -29.98
C GLY A 197 -2.88 -6.01 -29.35
N HIS A 198 -3.83 -5.08 -29.39
CA HIS A 198 -3.63 -3.68 -28.99
C HIS A 198 -4.20 -3.38 -27.60
N VAL A 199 -3.36 -2.86 -26.71
CA VAL A 199 -3.73 -2.49 -25.34
C VAL A 199 -3.74 -0.97 -25.19
N LEU A 200 -4.90 -0.38 -24.90
CA LEU A 200 -5.05 1.03 -24.56
C LEU A 200 -4.70 1.26 -23.09
N LEU A 201 -3.80 2.21 -22.81
CA LEU A 201 -3.43 2.60 -21.45
C LEU A 201 -4.24 3.83 -21.01
N LEU A 202 -5.06 3.64 -19.97
CA LEU A 202 -5.94 4.65 -19.40
C LEU A 202 -5.36 5.20 -18.10
N ASP A 203 -5.22 6.52 -18.01
CA ASP A 203 -4.67 7.14 -16.81
C ASP A 203 -5.55 6.89 -15.56
N CYS A 204 -4.97 6.34 -14.49
CA CYS A 204 -5.69 6.13 -13.23
C CYS A 204 -6.27 7.42 -12.65
N GLU A 205 -5.68 8.60 -12.90
CA GLU A 205 -6.23 9.87 -12.43
C GLU A 205 -7.60 10.21 -13.06
N GLN A 206 -7.92 9.57 -14.19
CA GLN A 206 -9.18 9.75 -14.91
C GLN A 206 -10.10 8.52 -14.81
N TYR A 207 -9.55 7.32 -14.99
CA TYR A 207 -10.32 6.10 -15.19
C TYR A 207 -10.24 5.11 -14.02
N ASN A 208 -9.54 5.46 -12.93
CA ASN A 208 -9.42 4.63 -11.73
C ASN A 208 -9.01 5.48 -10.51
N PHE A 209 -9.63 6.65 -10.38
CA PHE A 209 -9.16 7.67 -9.44
C PHE A 209 -9.51 7.26 -8.03
N THR A 210 -8.54 7.19 -7.12
CA THR A 210 -8.78 6.99 -5.69
C THR A 210 -8.54 8.32 -4.98
N PRO A 211 -9.54 8.91 -4.31
CA PRO A 211 -9.35 10.18 -3.62
C PRO A 211 -8.44 10.03 -2.42
N LYS A 212 -7.63 11.04 -2.13
CA LYS A 212 -6.87 11.06 -0.89
C LYS A 212 -7.80 11.54 0.23
N LEU A 213 -7.84 10.81 1.33
CA LEU A 213 -8.61 11.19 2.53
C LEU A 213 -8.12 12.51 3.18
N SER A 214 -6.97 13.04 2.75
CA SER A 214 -6.43 14.34 3.15
C SER A 214 -7.02 15.52 2.36
N ASP A 215 -7.64 15.27 1.21
CA ASP A 215 -8.21 16.33 0.38
C ASP A 215 -9.45 16.90 1.08
N HIS A 216 -9.52 18.22 1.27
CA HIS A 216 -10.57 18.89 2.04
C HIS A 216 -12.00 18.69 1.50
N ASP A 217 -12.17 18.07 0.33
CA ASP A 217 -13.47 17.91 -0.31
C ASP A 217 -13.57 16.63 -1.16
N ILE A 218 -13.76 15.48 -0.50
CA ILE A 218 -14.03 14.19 -1.17
C ILE A 218 -15.24 14.24 -2.14
N LEU A 219 -16.12 15.23 -1.99
CA LEU A 219 -17.29 15.44 -2.84
C LEU A 219 -16.95 16.10 -4.19
N LYS A 220 -15.75 16.67 -4.34
CA LYS A 220 -15.28 17.33 -5.56
C LYS A 220 -14.16 16.54 -6.24
N PRO A 221 -14.47 15.50 -7.03
CA PRO A 221 -13.47 14.80 -7.81
C PRO A 221 -12.82 15.75 -8.82
N ALA A 222 -11.58 15.46 -9.22
CA ALA A 222 -10.89 16.24 -10.24
C ALA A 222 -11.75 16.38 -11.52
N PRO A 223 -11.74 17.54 -12.22
CA PRO A 223 -12.62 17.77 -13.36
C PRO A 223 -12.50 16.75 -14.51
N LYS A 224 -11.38 16.04 -14.61
CA LYS A 224 -11.14 15.01 -15.62
C LYS A 224 -11.48 13.59 -15.15
N CYS A 225 -11.85 13.41 -13.89
CA CYS A 225 -12.23 12.12 -13.32
C CYS A 225 -13.52 11.59 -13.96
N ARG A 226 -13.47 10.34 -14.43
CA ARG A 226 -14.56 9.61 -15.08
C ARG A 226 -15.00 8.40 -14.27
N LEU A 227 -14.06 7.75 -13.57
CA LEU A 227 -14.34 6.62 -12.70
C LEU A 227 -13.68 6.81 -11.34
N TYR A 228 -14.50 6.79 -10.30
CA TYR A 228 -14.08 6.96 -8.92
C TYR A 228 -13.98 5.59 -8.26
N HIS A 229 -12.85 5.27 -7.64
CA HIS A 229 -12.58 4.00 -6.97
C HIS A 229 -12.46 4.21 -5.45
N PHE A 230 -13.41 3.66 -4.70
CA PHE A 230 -13.51 3.80 -3.24
C PHE A 230 -12.73 2.70 -2.51
N LYS A 231 -11.41 2.84 -2.40
CA LYS A 231 -10.55 1.82 -1.76
C LYS A 231 -10.59 1.85 -0.23
N GLY A 232 -10.55 0.66 0.39
CA GLY A 232 -10.47 0.50 1.84
C GLY A 232 -11.56 1.26 2.59
N ASN A 233 -11.17 2.15 3.51
CA ASN A 233 -12.09 2.96 4.30
C ASN A 233 -13.00 3.89 3.47
N LEU A 234 -12.60 4.24 2.24
CA LEU A 234 -13.40 5.09 1.36
C LEU A 234 -14.71 4.42 0.94
N LYS A 235 -14.83 3.09 1.02
CA LYS A 235 -16.06 2.34 0.69
C LYS A 235 -17.30 2.90 1.41
N HIS A 236 -17.13 3.39 2.63
CA HIS A 236 -18.22 3.99 3.42
C HIS A 236 -18.78 5.29 2.82
N TYR A 237 -17.98 6.00 2.01
CA TYR A 237 -18.36 7.25 1.35
C TYR A 237 -19.12 7.01 0.04
N MET A 238 -19.02 5.83 -0.57
CA MET A 238 -19.56 5.57 -1.90
C MET A 238 -21.07 5.82 -2.01
N GLU A 239 -21.87 5.27 -1.09
CA GLU A 239 -23.34 5.46 -1.11
C GLU A 239 -23.77 6.92 -0.88
N PRO A 240 -23.33 7.62 0.18
CA PRO A 240 -23.73 9.00 0.38
C PRO A 240 -23.16 9.92 -0.72
N TYR A 241 -21.95 9.65 -1.22
CA TYR A 241 -21.39 10.36 -2.37
C TYR A 241 -22.29 10.21 -3.60
N PHE A 242 -22.67 8.97 -3.96
CA PHE A 242 -23.56 8.72 -5.09
C PHE A 242 -24.87 9.50 -4.96
N THR A 243 -25.44 9.55 -3.76
CA THR A 243 -26.68 10.28 -3.48
C THR A 243 -26.51 11.79 -3.71
N VAL A 244 -25.43 12.38 -3.20
CA VAL A 244 -25.12 13.80 -3.39
C VAL A 244 -24.83 14.12 -4.86
N ALA A 245 -23.94 13.36 -5.50
CA ALA A 245 -23.56 13.57 -6.89
C ALA A 245 -24.76 13.41 -7.83
N SER A 246 -25.72 12.54 -7.47
CA SER A 246 -26.91 12.33 -8.28
C SER A 246 -27.88 13.51 -8.27
N ALA A 247 -27.86 14.35 -7.24
CA ALA A 247 -28.75 15.50 -7.06
C ALA A 247 -28.26 16.80 -7.72
N ILE A 248 -27.07 16.80 -8.33
CA ILE A 248 -26.48 17.97 -9.00
C ILE A 248 -26.94 18.03 -10.48
N PRO A 249 -27.35 19.19 -11.02
CA PRO A 249 -27.33 20.53 -10.40
C PRO A 249 -28.52 20.79 -9.47
N PHE A 250 -28.22 21.17 -8.23
CA PHE A 250 -29.22 21.46 -7.20
C PHE A 250 -30.09 22.66 -7.59
N ARG A 251 -31.42 22.51 -7.56
CA ARG A 251 -32.37 23.62 -7.67
C ARG A 251 -33.06 23.81 -6.31
N PRO A 252 -32.93 24.98 -5.64
CA PRO A 252 -33.44 25.22 -4.28
C PRO A 252 -34.94 24.93 -4.09
N SER A 253 -35.73 25.03 -5.15
CA SER A 253 -37.17 24.73 -5.18
C SER A 253 -37.51 23.23 -5.11
N SER A 254 -36.52 22.33 -5.05
CA SER A 254 -36.69 20.88 -5.22
C SER A 254 -36.46 20.07 -3.94
N PHE A 255 -36.63 20.67 -2.75
CA PHE A 255 -36.35 20.00 -1.47
C PHE A 255 -37.18 18.72 -1.27
N LEU A 256 -38.39 18.65 -1.85
CA LEU A 256 -39.25 17.46 -1.90
C LEU A 256 -38.80 16.40 -2.92
N ALA A 257 -37.97 16.76 -3.92
CA ALA A 257 -37.54 15.85 -4.99
C ALA A 257 -36.40 14.91 -4.57
N TYR A 258 -35.69 15.23 -3.47
CA TYR A 258 -34.53 14.45 -3.01
C TYR A 258 -34.58 14.18 -1.49
N PRO A 259 -35.55 13.37 -1.02
CA PRO A 259 -35.79 13.15 0.41
C PRO A 259 -34.59 12.53 1.17
N PHE A 260 -33.67 11.87 0.47
CA PHE A 260 -32.48 11.25 1.06
C PHE A 260 -31.23 12.14 1.07
N LEU A 261 -31.28 13.32 0.43
CA LEU A 261 -30.13 14.22 0.32
C LEU A 261 -29.67 14.77 1.68
N PRO A 262 -30.55 15.20 2.60
CA PRO A 262 -30.14 15.62 3.95
C PRO A 262 -29.45 14.49 4.72
N TRP A 263 -29.94 13.26 4.57
CA TRP A 263 -29.34 12.09 5.24
C TRP A 263 -27.97 11.73 4.66
N ALA A 264 -27.78 11.88 3.34
CA ALA A 264 -26.48 11.67 2.70
C ALA A 264 -25.43 12.69 3.18
N PHE A 265 -25.79 13.98 3.26
CA PHE A 265 -24.92 15.01 3.83
C PHE A 265 -24.62 14.75 5.31
N PHE A 266 -25.61 14.36 6.10
CA PHE A 266 -25.40 13.98 7.50
C PHE A 266 -24.46 12.77 7.62
N LYS A 267 -24.60 11.76 6.76
CA LYS A 267 -23.73 10.57 6.75
C LYS A 267 -22.29 10.96 6.38
N ILE A 268 -22.08 11.80 5.36
CA ILE A 268 -20.75 12.34 5.02
C ILE A 268 -20.19 13.14 6.19
N TRP A 269 -20.97 14.07 6.75
CA TRP A 269 -20.55 14.85 7.93
C TRP A 269 -20.17 13.95 9.11
N ARG A 270 -20.90 12.86 9.36
CA ARG A 270 -20.57 11.90 10.41
C ARG A 270 -19.27 11.16 10.12
N LEU A 271 -19.06 10.71 8.88
CA LEU A 271 -17.81 10.07 8.46
C LEU A 271 -16.63 11.04 8.58
N GLU A 272 -16.81 12.28 8.15
CA GLU A 272 -15.84 13.37 8.30
C GLU A 272 -15.59 13.70 9.77
N ARG A 273 -16.62 13.68 10.64
CA ARG A 273 -16.42 13.86 12.08
C ARG A 273 -15.66 12.72 12.71
N ILE A 274 -15.88 11.47 12.30
CA ILE A 274 -15.07 10.34 12.78
C ILE A 274 -13.62 10.52 12.31
N ARG A 275 -13.42 10.92 11.05
CA ARG A 275 -12.10 11.22 10.47
C ARG A 275 -11.39 12.36 11.19
N HIS A 276 -12.07 13.49 11.39
CA HIS A 276 -11.53 14.68 12.05
C HIS A 276 -11.40 14.51 13.56
N ALA A 277 -12.29 13.79 14.24
CA ALA A 277 -12.13 13.49 15.66
C ALA A 277 -10.90 12.59 15.90
N GLU A 278 -10.48 11.78 14.94
CA GLU A 278 -9.20 11.07 15.01
C GLU A 278 -8.01 11.96 14.67
N SER A 279 -8.14 12.86 13.68
CA SER A 279 -7.12 13.88 13.38
C SER A 279 -6.89 14.82 14.57
N GLN A 280 -7.97 15.23 15.26
CA GLN A 280 -7.95 16.12 16.42
C GLN A 280 -7.71 15.38 17.75
N ARG A 281 -8.06 14.10 17.89
CA ARG A 281 -7.50 13.25 18.97
C ARG A 281 -5.99 13.03 18.80
N GLY A 282 -5.45 13.28 17.60
CA GLY A 282 -4.02 13.44 17.36
C GLY A 282 -3.45 14.83 17.67
N GLU A 283 -4.28 15.86 17.88
CA GLU A 283 -3.84 17.26 18.04
C GLU A 283 -4.30 17.95 19.35
N GLN A 284 -5.26 17.40 20.10
CA GLN A 284 -5.76 18.02 21.33
C GLN A 284 -5.99 17.01 22.46
N GLN A 285 -4.99 16.93 23.35
CA GLN A 285 -5.23 16.90 24.80
C GLN A 285 -3.99 17.41 25.55
N PRO A 286 -4.11 18.59 26.20
CA PRO A 286 -3.57 18.78 27.54
C PRO A 286 -4.68 19.10 28.55
N GLU A 287 -4.48 18.53 29.74
CA GLU A 287 -4.87 18.86 31.12
C GLU A 287 -6.19 19.59 31.51
N ASN A 288 -6.76 19.00 32.57
CA ASN A 288 -7.59 19.58 33.64
C ASN A 288 -9.09 19.83 33.40
N THR A 289 -9.91 18.89 33.91
CA THR A 289 -10.78 19.21 35.05
C THR A 289 -11.05 17.97 35.90
N ARG A 290 -10.73 18.06 37.20
CA ARG A 290 -11.13 17.11 38.24
C ARG A 290 -12.64 17.18 38.49
N SER A 291 -13.26 16.01 38.65
CA SER A 291 -14.11 15.62 39.79
C SER A 291 -15.42 14.90 39.41
N ILE A 292 -15.68 13.85 40.19
CA ILE A 292 -16.90 13.07 40.42
C ILE A 292 -17.12 11.81 39.54
N ALA A 293 -16.63 10.71 40.13
CA ALA A 293 -17.23 9.37 40.26
C ALA A 293 -17.47 8.51 39.00
N THR A 294 -16.62 7.50 38.78
CA THR A 294 -16.83 6.11 39.25
C THR A 294 -15.75 5.19 38.67
N GLU A 295 -15.24 4.30 39.51
CA GLU A 295 -14.17 3.33 39.26
C GLU A 295 -14.29 2.63 37.90
N ARG A 296 -13.34 2.86 36.98
CA ARG A 296 -13.08 1.96 35.84
C ARG A 296 -11.58 1.88 35.55
N ASN A 297 -11.03 0.73 35.93
CA ASN A 297 -9.78 0.08 35.54
C ASN A 297 -8.79 0.89 34.68
N ALA A 298 -7.60 1.10 35.24
CA ALA A 298 -6.41 1.55 34.52
C ALA A 298 -6.19 0.71 33.23
N PRO A 299 -5.71 1.33 32.13
CA PRO A 299 -5.37 0.59 30.92
C PRO A 299 -4.39 -0.53 31.26
N LYS A 300 -4.64 -1.72 30.72
CA LYS A 300 -3.73 -2.86 30.88
C LYS A 300 -2.36 -2.44 30.34
N GLU A 301 -1.29 -2.78 31.04
CA GLU A 301 0.10 -2.37 30.76
C GLU A 301 0.50 -2.40 29.27
N GLY A 302 0.07 -3.43 28.52
CA GLY A 302 0.33 -3.54 27.08
C GLY A 302 -0.41 -2.52 26.18
N GLU A 303 -1.51 -1.93 26.63
CA GLU A 303 -2.21 -0.85 25.91
C GLU A 303 -1.47 0.49 26.09
N GLN A 304 -0.93 0.73 27.29
CA GLN A 304 -0.13 1.91 27.60
C GLN A 304 1.16 1.96 26.76
N ILE A 305 1.88 0.84 26.69
CA ILE A 305 3.12 0.71 25.88
C ILE A 305 2.83 1.01 24.40
N ARG A 306 1.73 0.49 23.85
CA ARG A 306 1.36 0.74 22.44
C ARG A 306 1.05 2.22 22.18
N ILE A 307 0.44 2.91 23.13
CA ILE A 307 0.18 4.34 23.05
C ILE A 307 1.49 5.13 23.02
N GLU A 308 2.46 4.76 23.86
CA GLU A 308 3.78 5.41 23.93
C GLU A 308 4.57 5.24 22.63
N ILE A 309 4.67 4.01 22.12
CA ILE A 309 5.32 3.73 20.83
C ILE A 309 4.66 4.56 19.72
N LYS A 310 3.32 4.58 19.67
CA LYS A 310 2.58 5.31 18.65
C LYS A 310 2.82 6.81 18.76
N LYS A 311 2.83 7.36 19.98
CA LYS A 311 3.08 8.79 20.23
C LYS A 311 4.45 9.21 19.70
N LEU A 312 5.51 8.47 20.06
CA LEU A 312 6.86 8.77 19.57
C LEU A 312 6.95 8.58 18.05
N SER A 313 6.36 7.52 17.50
CA SER A 313 6.31 7.27 16.05
C SER A 313 5.64 8.41 15.30
N ASP A 314 4.49 8.88 15.79
CA ASP A 314 3.74 9.98 15.18
C ASP A 314 4.52 11.30 15.29
N GLU A 315 5.19 11.55 16.42
CA GLU A 315 6.03 12.74 16.60
C GLU A 315 7.20 12.77 15.62
N LEU A 316 7.93 11.66 15.47
CA LEU A 316 9.04 11.54 14.52
C LEU A 316 8.56 11.76 13.07
N ARG A 317 7.39 11.24 12.71
CA ARG A 317 6.80 11.42 11.39
C ARG A 317 6.27 12.82 11.15
N ALA A 318 5.64 13.44 12.15
CA ALA A 318 5.14 14.80 12.08
C ALA A 318 6.27 15.81 11.90
N ARG A 319 7.46 15.50 12.41
CA ARG A 319 8.70 16.28 12.22
C ARG A 319 9.52 15.87 10.99
N ASN A 320 8.98 15.01 10.12
CA ASN A 320 9.66 14.54 8.91
C ASN A 320 11.05 13.91 9.16
N LEU A 321 11.21 13.14 10.26
CA LEU A 321 12.52 12.56 10.64
C LEU A 321 12.68 11.08 10.28
N THR A 322 11.61 10.39 9.89
CA THR A 322 11.65 8.96 9.57
C THR A 322 10.67 8.57 8.47
N TYR A 323 11.12 7.66 7.60
CA TYR A 323 10.29 6.96 6.63
C TYR A 323 9.60 5.73 7.25
N CYS A 324 10.04 5.29 8.44
CA CYS A 324 9.45 4.18 9.16
C CYS A 324 8.05 4.54 9.70
N GLY A 325 7.06 3.74 9.36
CA GLY A 325 5.73 3.80 9.96
C GLY A 325 5.69 3.12 11.33
N TYR A 326 4.58 3.33 12.06
CA TYR A 326 4.31 2.69 13.35
C TYR A 326 4.58 1.17 13.33
N ASP A 327 4.16 0.47 12.28
CA ASP A 327 4.32 -0.98 12.21
C ASP A 327 5.79 -1.43 12.18
N LYS A 328 6.68 -0.65 11.55
CA LYS A 328 8.13 -0.93 11.50
C LYS A 328 8.76 -0.61 12.86
N LEU A 329 8.46 0.56 13.42
CA LEU A 329 8.98 0.99 14.73
C LEU A 329 8.48 0.11 15.90
N ALA A 330 7.28 -0.44 15.81
CA ALA A 330 6.77 -1.39 16.82
C ALA A 330 7.56 -2.70 16.84
N ILE A 331 8.01 -3.20 15.68
CA ILE A 331 8.86 -4.40 15.60
C ILE A 331 10.22 -4.09 16.25
N LEU A 332 10.80 -2.94 15.92
CA LEU A 332 12.07 -2.49 16.48
C LEU A 332 11.98 -2.35 18.01
N HIS A 333 10.91 -1.74 18.51
CA HIS A 333 10.62 -1.64 19.95
C HIS A 333 10.60 -3.02 20.62
N ASP A 334 9.84 -3.97 20.07
CA ASP A 334 9.66 -5.29 20.69
C ASP A 334 11.01 -6.03 20.81
N CYS A 335 11.90 -5.87 19.82
CA CYS A 335 13.25 -6.45 19.85
C CYS A 335 14.15 -5.77 20.90
N ILE A 336 14.13 -4.43 20.96
CA ILE A 336 14.91 -3.67 21.94
C ILE A 336 14.48 -4.01 23.37
N VAL A 337 13.17 -4.03 23.63
CA VAL A 337 12.63 -4.31 24.96
C VAL A 337 12.92 -5.74 25.38
N ASP A 338 12.83 -6.73 24.49
CA ASP A 338 13.24 -8.10 24.85
C ASP A 338 14.71 -8.14 25.24
N VAL A 339 15.60 -7.51 24.47
CA VAL A 339 17.04 -7.47 24.76
C VAL A 339 17.36 -6.77 26.07
N GLU A 340 16.76 -5.60 26.33
CA GLU A 340 16.99 -4.86 27.57
C GLU A 340 16.41 -5.60 28.78
N ARG A 341 15.21 -6.18 28.64
CA ARG A 341 14.56 -6.95 29.72
C ARG A 341 15.34 -8.21 30.08
N ASN A 342 15.87 -8.93 29.09
CA ASN A 342 16.70 -10.11 29.31
C ASN A 342 18.17 -9.75 29.62
N LYS A 343 18.50 -8.46 29.64
CA LYS A 343 19.85 -7.94 29.93
C LYS A 343 20.93 -8.57 29.04
N LEU A 344 20.61 -8.79 27.76
CA LEU A 344 21.59 -9.33 26.84
C LEU A 344 22.70 -8.30 26.62
N GLU A 345 23.95 -8.75 26.70
CA GLU A 345 25.12 -7.92 26.46
C GLU A 345 25.28 -7.61 24.96
N GLY A 346 25.99 -6.53 24.65
CA GLY A 346 26.30 -6.13 23.28
C GLY A 346 25.73 -4.77 22.90
N ARG A 347 26.30 -4.20 21.84
CA ARG A 347 25.91 -2.90 21.32
C ARG A 347 24.67 -2.96 20.42
N PHE A 348 24.09 -1.81 20.14
CA PHE A 348 23.07 -1.65 19.12
C PHE A 348 23.70 -1.07 17.85
N ILE A 349 23.16 -1.46 16.70
CA ILE A 349 23.59 -0.98 15.39
C ILE A 349 22.37 -0.53 14.59
N GLU A 350 22.51 0.59 13.89
CA GLU A 350 21.65 0.99 12.78
C GLU A 350 22.51 1.12 11.52
N ALA A 351 22.08 0.49 10.43
CA ALA A 351 22.75 0.54 9.14
C ALA A 351 21.77 1.11 8.09
N GLY A 352 21.94 2.40 7.77
CA GLY A 352 20.93 3.21 7.08
C GLY A 352 20.14 4.04 8.09
N VAL A 353 20.48 5.32 8.19
CA VAL A 353 20.04 6.27 9.24
C VAL A 353 19.19 7.39 8.65
N ALA A 354 19.48 7.81 7.41
CA ALA A 354 18.80 8.90 6.69
C ALA A 354 18.73 10.20 7.50
N LEU A 355 17.56 10.53 8.08
CA LEU A 355 17.32 11.73 8.88
C LEU A 355 17.40 11.48 10.41
N GLY A 356 17.63 10.23 10.83
CA GLY A 356 17.90 9.86 12.22
C GLY A 356 16.69 9.50 13.07
N GLY A 357 15.48 9.40 12.51
CA GLY A 357 14.30 9.15 13.34
C GLY A 357 14.27 7.77 13.99
N SER A 358 14.73 6.72 13.32
CA SER A 358 14.92 5.39 13.92
C SER A 358 16.06 5.39 14.94
N ALA A 359 17.18 6.08 14.70
CA ALA A 359 18.22 6.32 15.71
C ALA A 359 17.67 6.95 17.01
N ILE A 360 16.84 8.00 16.88
CA ILE A 360 16.17 8.66 18.01
C ILE A 360 15.26 7.65 18.72
N PHE A 361 14.51 6.86 17.96
CA PHE A 361 13.64 5.83 18.51
C PHE A 361 14.42 4.76 19.28
N MET A 362 15.55 4.30 18.76
CA MET A 362 16.44 3.37 19.45
C MET A 362 17.03 3.99 20.72
N CYS A 363 17.44 5.26 20.67
CA CYS A 363 17.95 5.98 21.85
C CYS A 363 16.91 6.12 22.97
N HIS A 364 15.63 6.23 22.62
CA HIS A 364 14.54 6.34 23.59
C HIS A 364 14.33 5.05 24.39
N TYR A 365 14.54 3.88 23.77
CA TYR A 365 14.25 2.58 24.39
C TYR A 365 15.49 1.79 24.83
N LYS A 366 16.68 2.12 24.33
CA LYS A 366 17.93 1.51 24.80
C LYS A 366 18.32 2.04 26.17
N SER A 367 19.07 1.24 26.93
CA SER A 367 19.77 1.72 28.12
C SER A 367 20.73 2.86 27.77
N ARG A 368 20.77 3.92 28.60
CA ARG A 368 21.54 5.15 28.32
C ARG A 368 22.97 4.88 27.88
N ASP A 369 23.68 4.02 28.61
CA ASP A 369 25.10 3.73 28.39
C ASP A 369 25.38 2.67 27.31
N ARG A 370 24.34 1.98 26.81
CA ARG A 370 24.51 0.97 25.77
C ARG A 370 25.00 1.64 24.47
N PRO A 371 26.12 1.19 23.89
CA PRO A 371 26.63 1.79 22.65
C PRO A 371 25.62 1.65 21.51
N LEU A 372 25.46 2.70 20.71
CA LEU A 372 24.69 2.71 19.47
C LEU A 372 25.59 3.21 18.33
N ASP A 373 25.87 2.32 17.37
CA ASP A 373 26.66 2.65 16.19
C ASP A 373 25.74 2.92 14.99
N LEU A 374 25.85 4.13 14.43
CA LEU A 374 25.05 4.63 13.31
C LEU A 374 25.90 4.63 12.03
N TYR A 375 25.75 3.60 11.22
CA TYR A 375 26.42 3.45 9.94
C TYR A 375 25.56 4.03 8.83
N ASP A 376 26.09 5.01 8.09
CA ASP A 376 25.44 5.58 6.90
C ASP A 376 26.50 6.25 6.01
N VAL A 377 26.20 6.40 4.73
CA VAL A 377 26.94 7.31 3.85
C VAL A 377 26.73 8.78 4.25
N TYR A 378 25.64 9.08 4.96
CA TYR A 378 25.15 10.41 5.33
C TYR A 378 25.01 11.32 4.11
N ASP A 379 24.59 10.74 3.00
CA ASP A 379 24.48 11.38 1.70
C ASP A 379 23.50 10.55 0.85
N GLN A 380 23.44 10.81 -0.45
CA GLN A 380 22.69 9.99 -1.38
C GLN A 380 23.11 8.52 -1.30
N ILE A 381 22.10 7.64 -1.21
CA ILE A 381 22.28 6.18 -1.29
C ILE A 381 23.05 5.77 -2.57
N PRO A 382 23.90 4.71 -2.52
CA PRO A 382 24.56 4.19 -3.72
C PRO A 382 23.58 3.56 -4.73
N ALA A 383 24.07 3.34 -5.95
CA ALA A 383 23.33 2.65 -6.99
C ALA A 383 23.07 1.17 -6.61
N PRO A 384 21.90 0.61 -6.95
CA PRO A 384 21.61 -0.80 -6.77
C PRO A 384 22.46 -1.68 -7.69
N GLY A 385 22.76 -2.90 -7.23
CA GLY A 385 23.59 -3.87 -7.93
C GLY A 385 22.80 -4.78 -8.87
N PRO A 386 23.46 -5.70 -9.60
CA PRO A 386 22.80 -6.61 -10.54
C PRO A 386 21.82 -7.60 -9.89
N GLU A 387 21.97 -7.85 -8.59
CA GLU A 387 21.14 -8.78 -7.83
C GLU A 387 19.82 -8.13 -7.38
N ASP A 388 19.70 -6.81 -7.51
CA ASP A 388 18.52 -6.03 -7.20
C ASP A 388 17.46 -6.07 -8.31
N GLY A 389 16.19 -6.00 -7.91
CA GLY A 389 15.07 -6.01 -8.85
C GLY A 389 14.81 -4.66 -9.50
N VAL A 390 13.85 -4.65 -10.42
CA VAL A 390 13.41 -3.43 -11.12
C VAL A 390 12.88 -2.38 -10.14
N ASP A 391 12.27 -2.80 -9.03
CA ASP A 391 11.82 -1.94 -7.94
C ASP A 391 12.93 -1.05 -7.38
N ALA A 392 14.13 -1.61 -7.20
CA ALA A 392 15.31 -0.88 -6.73
C ALA A 392 15.88 0.05 -7.79
N HIS A 393 16.07 -0.46 -9.02
CA HIS A 393 16.58 0.35 -10.13
C HIS A 393 15.66 1.52 -10.49
N ASP A 394 14.34 1.33 -10.49
CA ASP A 394 13.37 2.40 -10.74
C ASP A 394 13.41 3.47 -9.63
N ARG A 395 13.51 3.03 -8.37
CA ARG A 395 13.63 3.94 -7.22
C ARG A 395 14.93 4.75 -7.32
N TYR A 396 16.05 4.10 -7.62
CA TYR A 396 17.34 4.77 -7.77
C TYR A 396 17.36 5.74 -8.95
N ALA A 397 16.79 5.37 -10.10
CA ALA A 397 16.68 6.27 -11.24
C ALA A 397 15.90 7.55 -10.90
N GLN A 398 14.85 7.45 -10.07
CA GLN A 398 14.15 8.64 -9.56
C GLN A 398 15.06 9.50 -8.68
N ILE A 399 15.86 8.88 -7.80
CA ILE A 399 16.83 9.57 -6.94
C ILE A 399 17.89 10.27 -7.81
N GLU A 400 18.56 9.54 -8.68
CA GLU A 400 19.61 10.06 -9.56
C GLU A 400 19.11 11.21 -10.46
N SER A 401 17.86 11.17 -10.91
CA SER A 401 17.26 12.23 -11.74
C SER A 401 16.91 13.53 -10.99
N GLY A 402 17.10 13.59 -9.67
CA GLY A 402 16.71 14.76 -8.86
C GLY A 402 15.19 14.85 -8.60
N GLN A 403 14.41 13.81 -8.89
CA GLN A 403 12.95 13.81 -8.80
C GLN A 403 12.41 13.10 -7.54
N SER A 404 13.29 12.67 -6.64
CA SER A 404 12.88 12.11 -5.36
C SER A 404 12.31 13.21 -4.46
N GLN A 405 11.19 12.91 -3.82
CA GLN A 405 10.60 13.81 -2.82
C GLN A 405 11.01 13.35 -1.42
N GLY A 406 11.27 14.31 -0.54
CA GLY A 406 11.48 14.04 0.88
C GLY A 406 10.17 13.77 1.62
N LEU A 407 10.27 13.76 2.94
CA LEU A 407 9.09 13.64 3.81
C LEU A 407 8.30 14.96 3.79
N GLY A 408 6.97 14.85 3.75
CA GLY A 408 6.10 16.03 3.73
C GLY A 408 6.26 16.86 2.45
N GLN A 409 6.75 18.09 2.59
CA GLN A 409 7.09 19.00 1.48
C GLN A 409 8.61 19.25 1.40
N ASP A 410 9.39 18.51 2.18
CA ASP A 410 10.82 18.74 2.29
C ASP A 410 11.56 18.11 1.11
N GLU A 411 12.78 18.61 0.88
CA GLU A 411 13.69 18.03 -0.09
C GLU A 411 14.12 16.61 0.35
N TYR A 412 14.35 15.74 -0.63
CA TYR A 412 14.83 14.38 -0.33
C TYR A 412 16.20 14.45 0.35
N TYR A 413 16.37 13.71 1.45
CA TYR A 413 17.57 13.80 2.28
C TYR A 413 18.87 13.58 1.48
N GLY A 414 18.84 12.71 0.47
CA GLY A 414 19.98 12.43 -0.39
C GLY A 414 20.41 13.59 -1.30
N TYR A 415 19.66 14.70 -1.35
CA TYR A 415 20.04 15.91 -2.09
C TYR A 415 20.61 17.01 -1.18
N LEU A 416 20.58 16.81 0.15
CA LEU A 416 21.08 17.77 1.13
C LEU A 416 22.60 17.74 1.28
N GLY A 417 23.28 16.77 0.66
CA GLY A 417 24.69 16.49 0.86
C GLY A 417 24.95 15.81 2.21
N ASP A 418 26.06 16.15 2.87
CA ASP A 418 26.46 15.53 4.14
C ASP A 418 25.44 15.79 5.27
N THR A 419 24.60 14.80 5.57
CA THR A 419 23.56 14.87 6.60
C THR A 419 24.04 14.52 8.00
N LYS A 420 25.33 14.19 8.21
CA LYS A 420 25.80 13.70 9.52
C LYS A 420 25.55 14.69 10.66
N GLN A 421 25.85 15.97 10.43
CA GLN A 421 25.60 17.02 11.43
C GLN A 421 24.10 17.24 11.65
N LEU A 422 23.30 17.18 10.59
CA LEU A 422 21.84 17.28 10.67
C LEU A 422 21.25 16.16 11.54
N VAL A 423 21.70 14.92 11.36
CA VAL A 423 21.28 13.79 12.19
C VAL A 423 21.69 14.00 13.65
N ALA A 424 22.91 14.49 13.91
CA ALA A 424 23.35 14.79 15.28
C ALA A 424 22.50 15.89 15.94
N ASP A 425 22.12 16.93 15.19
CA ASP A 425 21.25 18.00 15.66
C ASP A 425 19.82 17.50 15.92
N ASN A 426 19.30 16.61 15.07
CA ASN A 426 18.01 15.95 15.28
C ASN A 426 18.01 15.11 16.56
N LEU A 427 19.04 14.30 16.80
CA LEU A 427 19.21 13.54 18.05
C LEU A 427 19.26 14.47 19.27
N LYS A 428 20.05 15.55 19.19
CA LYS A 428 20.15 16.56 20.25
C LYS A 428 18.81 17.24 20.53
N ALA A 429 17.99 17.51 19.51
CA ALA A 429 16.66 18.09 19.68
C ALA A 429 15.69 17.19 20.46
N PHE A 430 15.98 15.89 20.54
CA PHE A 430 15.27 14.91 21.38
C PHE A 430 15.99 14.61 22.70
N GLY A 431 17.04 15.37 23.04
CA GLY A 431 17.80 15.22 24.28
C GLY A 431 18.93 14.19 24.22
N PHE A 432 19.20 13.59 23.05
CA PHE A 432 20.20 12.56 22.89
C PHE A 432 21.53 13.15 22.39
N LEU A 433 22.32 13.69 23.33
CA LEU A 433 23.68 14.11 23.05
C LEU A 433 24.59 12.88 22.86
N ALA A 434 25.30 12.83 21.74
CA ALA A 434 26.12 11.67 21.35
C ALA A 434 27.16 11.27 22.41
N SER A 435 27.85 12.26 22.99
CA SER A 435 28.84 12.06 24.05
C SER A 435 28.25 11.56 25.37
N GLU A 436 26.95 11.74 25.59
CA GLU A 436 26.26 11.36 26.85
C GLU A 436 25.42 10.08 26.73
N HIS A 437 25.14 9.64 25.51
CA HIS A 437 24.28 8.49 25.19
C HIS A 437 25.02 7.40 24.42
N ASN A 438 26.36 7.49 24.35
CA ASN A 438 27.23 6.51 23.70
C ASN A 438 26.83 6.24 22.24
N ILE A 439 26.63 7.33 21.48
CA ILE A 439 26.22 7.27 20.07
C ILE A 439 27.43 7.55 19.20
N ASN A 440 27.74 6.63 18.28
CA ASN A 440 28.86 6.75 17.36
C ASN A 440 28.34 6.92 15.93
N PHE A 441 28.85 7.90 15.20
CA PHE A 441 28.48 8.16 13.80
C PHE A 441 29.59 7.70 12.87
N ILE A 442 29.35 6.62 12.14
CA ILE A 442 30.31 6.03 11.21
C ILE A 442 29.91 6.37 9.78
N LYS A 443 30.62 7.32 9.18
CA LYS A 443 30.34 7.80 7.82
C LYS A 443 31.06 6.97 6.78
N GLY A 444 30.33 6.42 5.82
CA GLY A 444 30.84 5.76 4.63
C GLY A 444 29.99 4.56 4.21
N LEU A 445 30.40 3.90 3.14
CA LEU A 445 29.74 2.68 2.68
C LEU A 445 29.98 1.54 3.70
N PHE A 446 29.02 0.62 3.82
CA PHE A 446 29.08 -0.46 4.81
C PHE A 446 30.28 -1.37 4.60
N GLN A 447 30.62 -1.70 3.34
CA GLN A 447 31.75 -2.58 3.01
C GLN A 447 33.10 -2.03 3.46
N ASP A 448 33.22 -0.69 3.49
CA ASP A 448 34.45 0.02 3.83
C ASP A 448 34.57 0.29 5.33
N THR A 449 33.44 0.48 6.01
CA THR A 449 33.42 1.03 7.38
C THR A 449 32.95 0.07 8.45
N MET A 450 32.13 -0.93 8.11
CA MET A 450 31.52 -1.83 9.10
C MET A 450 32.48 -2.95 9.50
N THR A 451 33.35 -2.66 10.47
CA THR A 451 34.32 -3.60 11.05
C THR A 451 33.98 -3.87 12.51
N LEU A 452 33.29 -4.99 12.75
CA LEU A 452 32.83 -5.36 14.10
C LEU A 452 33.79 -6.35 14.75
N THR A 453 34.11 -6.10 16.02
CA THR A 453 34.85 -7.02 16.90
C THR A 453 34.07 -7.38 18.15
N GLU A 454 33.16 -6.49 18.56
CA GLU A 454 32.39 -6.60 19.79
C GLU A 454 31.02 -7.28 19.57
N PRO A 455 30.40 -7.86 20.62
CA PRO A 455 29.07 -8.44 20.53
C PRO A 455 27.98 -7.40 20.20
N VAL A 456 26.98 -7.82 19.43
CA VAL A 456 25.82 -7.01 19.01
C VAL A 456 24.55 -7.64 19.58
N ALA A 457 23.69 -6.82 20.19
CA ALA A 457 22.44 -7.28 20.78
C ALA A 457 21.22 -7.02 19.87
N VAL A 458 21.20 -5.87 19.20
CA VAL A 458 20.19 -5.48 18.21
C VAL A 458 20.88 -4.83 17.02
N ALA A 459 20.53 -5.26 15.82
CA ALA A 459 20.88 -4.57 14.58
C ALA A 459 19.63 -4.25 13.78
N HIS A 460 19.43 -2.98 13.44
CA HIS A 460 18.42 -2.52 12.51
C HIS A 460 19.09 -2.22 11.17
N VAL A 461 18.74 -3.00 10.14
CA VAL A 461 19.35 -2.94 8.80
C VAL A 461 18.31 -2.36 7.84
N ASP A 462 18.58 -1.14 7.37
CA ASP A 462 17.75 -0.31 6.48
C ASP A 462 18.57 0.19 5.29
N GLY A 463 19.22 -0.76 4.59
CA GLY A 463 20.16 -0.47 3.50
C GLY A 463 19.60 -0.57 2.08
N ASP A 464 18.27 -0.74 1.95
CA ASP A 464 17.45 -0.96 0.73
C ASP A 464 17.90 -2.13 -0.20
N TRP A 465 19.14 -2.09 -0.69
CA TRP A 465 19.69 -2.91 -1.78
C TRP A 465 20.30 -4.24 -1.31
N TYR A 466 20.35 -5.20 -2.22
CA TYR A 466 20.89 -6.54 -2.01
C TYR A 466 22.32 -6.49 -1.47
N ASP A 467 23.24 -5.79 -2.13
CA ASP A 467 24.66 -5.76 -1.72
C ASP A 467 24.85 -5.05 -0.38
N SER A 468 24.08 -3.99 -0.11
CA SER A 468 24.07 -3.28 1.17
C SER A 468 23.62 -4.20 2.30
N VAL A 469 22.47 -4.88 2.11
CA VAL A 469 21.88 -5.80 3.10
C VAL A 469 22.77 -7.02 3.30
N LYS A 470 23.28 -7.62 2.23
CA LYS A 470 24.23 -8.74 2.29
C LYS A 470 25.50 -8.36 3.05
N THR A 471 26.06 -7.18 2.78
CA THR A 471 27.24 -6.69 3.50
C THR A 471 26.95 -6.54 4.99
N CYS A 472 25.79 -5.98 5.35
CA CYS A 472 25.37 -5.90 6.74
C CYS A 472 25.24 -7.28 7.38
N ILE A 473 24.61 -8.24 6.70
CA ILE A 473 24.48 -9.63 7.15
C ILE A 473 25.88 -10.24 7.43
N ASP A 474 26.76 -10.21 6.43
CA ASP A 474 28.09 -10.83 6.50
C ASP A 474 28.91 -10.25 7.67
N ARG A 475 28.77 -8.95 7.96
CA ARG A 475 29.53 -8.26 9.01
C ARG A 475 28.87 -8.34 10.39
N ILE A 476 27.54 -8.35 10.47
CA ILE A 476 26.79 -8.25 11.74
C ILE A 476 26.46 -9.64 12.29
N ALA A 477 25.94 -10.55 11.46
CA ALA A 477 25.39 -11.83 11.92
C ALA A 477 26.37 -12.64 12.80
N PRO A 478 27.68 -12.71 12.51
CA PRO A 478 28.63 -13.44 13.36
C PRO A 478 28.70 -12.91 14.81
N HIS A 479 28.42 -11.62 15.00
CA HIS A 479 28.56 -10.90 16.27
C HIS A 479 27.26 -10.80 17.07
N ILE A 480 26.11 -11.21 16.50
CA ILE A 480 24.83 -11.17 17.21
C ILE A 480 24.86 -12.15 18.38
N VAL A 481 24.59 -11.68 19.60
CA VAL A 481 24.53 -12.56 20.78
C VAL A 481 23.36 -13.52 20.70
N LYS A 482 23.43 -14.65 21.41
CA LYS A 482 22.29 -15.56 21.54
C LYS A 482 21.08 -14.84 22.14
N GLY A 483 19.92 -14.98 21.52
CA GLY A 483 18.71 -14.23 21.84
C GLY A 483 18.65 -12.81 21.27
N GLY A 484 19.74 -12.30 20.67
CA GLY A 484 19.79 -11.02 20.00
C GLY A 484 19.10 -11.04 18.63
N TYR A 485 18.89 -9.85 18.06
CA TYR A 485 18.04 -9.64 16.88
C TYR A 485 18.74 -8.91 15.74
N ILE A 486 18.40 -9.29 14.51
CA ILE A 486 18.59 -8.49 13.31
C ILE A 486 17.20 -8.18 12.72
N ILE A 487 16.91 -6.90 12.50
CA ILE A 487 15.67 -6.42 11.90
C ILE A 487 16.01 -5.90 10.51
N PHE A 488 15.43 -6.48 9.47
CA PHE A 488 15.58 -5.99 8.09
C PHE A 488 14.34 -5.19 7.71
N ASP A 489 14.53 -3.87 7.61
CA ASP A 489 13.44 -2.91 7.52
C ASP A 489 12.65 -3.04 6.21
N ASP A 490 13.38 -3.36 5.15
CA ASP A 490 12.89 -3.33 3.77
C ASP A 490 12.62 -4.68 3.14
N TYR A 491 12.53 -5.71 3.98
CA TYR A 491 12.25 -7.07 3.53
C TYR A 491 10.97 -7.19 2.68
N SER A 492 9.94 -6.38 2.95
CA SER A 492 8.72 -6.31 2.13
C SER A 492 8.64 -5.06 1.23
N SER A 493 9.69 -4.26 1.17
CA SER A 493 9.79 -3.07 0.33
C SER A 493 10.54 -3.35 -0.96
N TYR A 494 11.70 -4.01 -0.87
CA TYR A 494 12.60 -4.23 -2.00
C TYR A 494 12.97 -5.69 -2.18
N SER A 495 12.96 -6.15 -3.44
CA SER A 495 13.24 -7.55 -3.78
C SER A 495 14.68 -7.93 -3.46
N GLY A 496 15.62 -6.98 -3.59
CA GLY A 496 17.04 -7.18 -3.27
C GLY A 496 17.26 -7.47 -1.79
N CYS A 497 16.68 -6.65 -0.91
CA CYS A 497 16.69 -6.88 0.54
C CYS A 497 16.13 -8.26 0.89
N ARG A 498 14.94 -8.60 0.38
CA ARG A 498 14.32 -9.92 0.58
C ARG A 498 15.24 -11.06 0.19
N LYS A 499 15.76 -11.00 -1.03
CA LYS A 499 16.63 -12.03 -1.61
C LYS A 499 17.90 -12.24 -0.77
N ALA A 500 18.55 -11.17 -0.32
CA ALA A 500 19.74 -11.27 0.54
C ALA A 500 19.41 -11.97 1.87
N VAL A 501 18.29 -11.60 2.50
CA VAL A 501 17.86 -12.19 3.77
C VAL A 501 17.48 -13.66 3.61
N ASP A 502 16.70 -14.02 2.59
CA ASP A 502 16.24 -15.39 2.37
C ASP A 502 17.42 -16.34 2.06
N GLN A 503 18.38 -15.89 1.25
CA GLN A 503 19.58 -16.68 0.94
C GLN A 503 20.46 -16.92 2.19
N TRP A 504 20.60 -15.91 3.04
CA TRP A 504 21.33 -16.03 4.29
C TRP A 504 20.64 -16.99 5.26
N LEU A 505 19.32 -16.82 5.50
CA LEU A 505 18.55 -17.67 6.40
C LEU A 505 18.57 -19.14 5.99
N ALA A 506 18.57 -19.43 4.68
CA ALA A 506 18.69 -20.79 4.17
C ALA A 506 20.02 -21.48 4.56
N GLN A 507 21.05 -20.70 4.90
CA GLN A 507 22.39 -21.17 5.23
C GLN A 507 22.76 -20.98 6.71
N SER A 508 21.86 -20.41 7.52
CA SER A 508 22.15 -20.01 8.90
C SER A 508 21.11 -20.57 9.87
N PRO A 509 21.14 -21.88 10.15
CA PRO A 509 20.13 -22.57 10.96
C PRO A 509 20.09 -22.11 12.43
N GLU A 510 21.11 -21.41 12.91
CA GLU A 510 21.17 -20.78 14.23
C GLU A 510 20.35 -19.47 14.32
N PHE A 511 19.82 -18.97 13.20
CA PHE A 511 18.92 -17.83 13.12
C PHE A 511 17.51 -18.28 12.73
N GLU A 512 16.50 -17.60 13.26
CA GLU A 512 15.10 -17.87 12.92
C GLU A 512 14.26 -16.59 12.80
N PRO A 513 13.38 -16.48 11.80
CA PRO A 513 12.37 -15.44 11.75
C PRO A 513 11.39 -15.56 12.92
N VAL A 514 11.29 -14.52 13.74
CA VAL A 514 10.33 -14.48 14.86
C VAL A 514 9.14 -13.55 14.59
N MET A 515 9.28 -12.63 13.64
CA MET A 515 8.20 -11.75 13.22
C MET A 515 8.34 -11.39 11.75
N ILE A 516 7.28 -11.57 10.96
CA ILE A 516 7.22 -11.18 9.55
C ILE A 516 5.98 -10.31 9.36
N LYS A 517 6.18 -9.02 9.11
CA LYS A 517 5.14 -8.07 8.71
C LYS A 517 5.64 -7.25 7.52
N ARG A 518 5.73 -5.93 7.66
CA ARG A 518 6.40 -5.06 6.67
C ARG A 518 7.92 -5.23 6.75
N SER A 519 8.47 -5.26 7.96
CA SER A 519 9.84 -5.68 8.24
C SER A 519 9.85 -7.14 8.71
N ILE A 520 11.03 -7.77 8.65
CA ILE A 520 11.29 -9.08 9.27
C ILE A 520 12.24 -8.89 10.45
N ALA A 521 11.91 -9.50 11.59
CA ALA A 521 12.81 -9.64 12.72
C ALA A 521 13.30 -11.09 12.80
N VAL A 522 14.61 -11.25 12.79
CA VAL A 522 15.31 -12.53 12.88
C VAL A 522 16.06 -12.58 14.20
N GLN A 523 15.86 -13.64 14.97
CA GLN A 523 16.54 -13.86 16.25
C GLN A 523 17.63 -14.91 16.12
N ARG A 524 18.77 -14.72 16.77
CA ARG A 524 19.73 -15.82 17.00
C ARG A 524 19.19 -16.72 18.11
N LYS A 525 19.05 -18.02 17.84
CA LYS A 525 18.52 -19.00 18.79
C LYS A 525 19.30 -18.96 20.11
N ARG A 526 18.56 -19.06 21.22
CA ARG A 526 19.09 -19.04 22.60
C ARG A 526 19.90 -20.29 22.94
#